data_AF-A0A7X1P2Z9-F1
#
_entry.id   AF-A0A7X1P2Z9-F1
#
_cell.length_a   1.000
_cell.length_b   1.000
_cell.length_c   1.000
_cell.angle_alpha   90.00
_cell.angle_beta   90.00
_cell.angle_gamma   90.00
#
_symmetry.space_group_name_H-M   'P 1'
#
loop_
_entity.id
_entity.type
_entity.pdbx_description
1 polymer ?
#
loop_
_entity_poly.entity_id
_entity_poly.type
_entity_poly.pdbx_seq_one_letter_code
_entity_poly.pdbx_strand_id
1 'polypeptide(L)'
;MRALFWVLLLAALAVAITLAARYNAGYVLLVLHPYRVELSLNFLIALMLIGFAALYALLRALAHALRLPNQVRRFRERRRLERAADSLYAALRAYFEGRYAQAEKVAAQSIELKEHSGLAAVIAARAAHELRAFERRDSYLARSAYYHDADQTMRIVAQAELMLHARQYQAALAALERLPRKHTAALRLELKAQQQARNWDRYLELVSQLERAQALDETQAAELRRHAIGENIARKARDADELREYWQRLAARERQDVKIAACAAHAFARLRLFDEALTLVQQSLERNWDSELVALYGVCSASDPRRQIERAEGWLRAHPTDPALLLALGRLCARSQLWGKAKSYIEASLSLEQSFQAHIELARLHEGLGEADAAQSHYQASLRLAEHEIEPRPQLPLMPAPAAEPTQA
;
A
#
# COMPACT_ATOMS: atom_id res chain seq x y z
N MET A 1 -16.09 -9.14 63.94
CA MET A 1 -17.44 -9.41 64.50
C MET A 1 -17.78 -10.91 64.54
N ARG A 2 -17.81 -11.64 63.41
CA ARG A 2 -18.22 -13.07 63.40
C ARG A 2 -17.30 -14.00 64.19
N ALA A 3 -15.98 -13.80 64.18
CA ALA A 3 -15.03 -14.63 64.93
C ALA A 3 -15.13 -14.44 66.44
N LEU A 4 -15.37 -13.21 66.91
CA LEU A 4 -15.48 -12.89 68.34
C LEU A 4 -16.77 -13.48 68.95
N PHE A 5 -17.87 -13.45 68.20
CA PHE A 5 -19.13 -14.09 68.58
C PHE A 5 -18.98 -15.63 68.65
N TRP A 6 -18.22 -16.23 67.73
CA TRP A 6 -17.92 -17.66 67.77
C TRP A 6 -17.06 -18.07 68.97
N VAL A 7 -16.08 -17.25 69.36
CA VAL A 7 -15.25 -17.52 70.55
C VAL A 7 -16.07 -17.38 71.84
N LEU A 8 -16.93 -16.35 71.93
CA LEU A 8 -17.78 -16.12 73.10
C LEU A 8 -18.86 -17.21 73.26
N LEU A 9 -19.44 -17.65 72.14
CA LEU A 9 -20.37 -18.76 72.09
C LEU A 9 -19.70 -20.09 72.47
N LEU A 10 -18.46 -20.33 72.00
CA LEU A 10 -17.69 -21.52 72.36
C LEU A 10 -17.33 -21.53 73.86
N ALA A 11 -16.97 -20.38 74.42
CA ALA A 11 -16.66 -20.23 75.84
C ALA A 11 -17.91 -20.45 76.72
N ALA A 12 -19.05 -19.85 76.34
CA ALA A 12 -20.32 -20.06 77.04
C ALA A 12 -20.78 -21.53 76.96
N LEU A 13 -20.60 -22.19 75.82
CA LEU A 13 -20.91 -23.61 75.63
C LEU A 13 -19.98 -24.50 76.48
N ALA A 14 -18.68 -24.18 76.56
CA ALA A 14 -17.73 -24.91 77.39
C ALA A 14 -18.08 -24.82 78.88
N VAL A 15 -18.49 -23.63 79.35
CA VAL A 15 -18.95 -23.42 80.74
C VAL A 15 -20.26 -24.16 81.02
N ALA A 16 -21.22 -24.14 80.09
CA ALA A 16 -22.47 -24.88 80.22
C ALA A 16 -22.26 -26.41 80.25
N ILE A 17 -21.36 -26.94 79.42
CA ILE A 17 -21.01 -28.37 79.37
C ILE A 17 -20.32 -28.81 80.66
N THR A 18 -19.38 -28.02 81.18
CA THR A 18 -18.68 -28.33 82.44
C THR A 18 -19.61 -28.30 83.66
N LEU A 19 -20.59 -27.39 83.68
CA LEU A 19 -21.60 -27.34 84.73
C LEU A 19 -22.59 -28.52 84.65
N ALA A 20 -23.01 -28.91 83.45
CA ALA A 20 -23.87 -30.07 83.22
C ALA A 20 -23.17 -31.42 83.50
N ALA A 21 -21.86 -31.52 83.25
CA ALA A 21 -21.04 -32.70 83.53
C ALA A 21 -20.87 -32.98 85.04
N ARG A 22 -21.00 -31.94 85.89
CA ARG A 22 -20.85 -32.05 87.36
C ARG A 22 -22.04 -32.70 88.06
N TYR A 23 -23.20 -32.79 87.42
CA TYR A 23 -24.45 -33.29 88.03
C TYR A 23 -24.95 -34.64 87.49
N ASN A 24 -24.29 -35.25 86.50
CA ASN A 24 -24.74 -36.50 85.88
C ASN A 24 -23.76 -37.66 86.15
N ALA A 25 -24.14 -38.58 87.04
CA ALA A 25 -23.47 -39.86 87.28
C ALA A 25 -23.92 -40.96 86.27
N GLY A 26 -24.23 -40.58 85.03
CA GLY A 26 -24.64 -41.50 83.98
C GLY A 26 -23.44 -42.28 83.43
N TYR A 27 -23.61 -43.58 83.24
CA TYR A 27 -22.68 -44.43 82.50
C TYR A 27 -23.41 -45.07 81.31
N VAL A 28 -22.70 -45.27 80.21
CA VAL A 28 -23.20 -45.94 79.02
C VAL A 28 -22.48 -47.27 78.90
N LEU A 29 -23.25 -48.35 78.90
CA LEU A 29 -22.74 -49.71 78.78
C LEU A 29 -22.81 -50.16 77.32
N LEU A 30 -21.66 -50.33 76.68
CA LEU A 30 -21.58 -50.77 75.29
C LEU A 30 -21.26 -52.28 75.27
N VAL A 31 -22.23 -53.09 74.87
CA VAL A 31 -22.12 -54.56 74.83
C VAL A 31 -21.96 -55.02 73.39
N LEU A 32 -20.74 -55.44 73.03
CA LEU A 32 -20.44 -56.16 71.78
C LEU A 32 -19.81 -57.49 72.13
N HIS A 33 -20.51 -58.62 71.97
CA HIS A 33 -19.98 -59.95 72.34
C HIS A 33 -18.59 -60.20 71.70
N PRO A 34 -17.51 -60.50 72.45
CA PRO A 34 -17.36 -60.79 73.89
C PRO A 34 -16.97 -59.62 74.81
N TYR A 35 -16.88 -58.39 74.30
CA TYR A 35 -16.47 -57.18 75.02
C TYR A 35 -17.66 -56.44 75.67
N ARG A 36 -17.47 -56.04 76.92
CA ARG A 36 -18.34 -55.08 77.62
C ARG A 36 -17.49 -53.89 78.03
N VAL A 37 -17.78 -52.72 77.49
CA VAL A 37 -17.04 -51.50 77.77
C VAL A 37 -17.96 -50.54 78.50
N GLU A 38 -17.56 -50.16 79.71
CA GLU A 38 -18.26 -49.17 80.54
C GLU A 38 -17.63 -47.80 80.30
N LEU A 39 -18.40 -46.86 79.76
CA LEU A 39 -17.95 -45.50 79.50
C LEU A 39 -18.74 -44.51 80.35
N SER A 40 -18.04 -43.56 80.98
CA SER A 40 -18.69 -42.38 81.57
C SER A 40 -19.47 -41.61 80.50
N LEU A 41 -20.68 -41.16 80.82
CA LEU A 41 -21.48 -40.33 79.90
C LEU A 41 -20.71 -39.07 79.46
N ASN A 42 -19.95 -38.47 80.37
CA ASN A 42 -19.11 -37.30 80.08
C ASN A 42 -18.01 -37.64 79.07
N PHE A 43 -17.42 -38.84 79.18
CA PHE A 43 -16.40 -39.32 78.23
C PHE A 43 -17.02 -39.59 76.85
N LEU A 44 -18.21 -40.18 76.78
CA LEU A 44 -18.92 -40.39 75.52
C LEU A 44 -19.27 -39.06 74.82
N ILE A 45 -19.75 -38.07 75.58
CA ILE A 45 -20.06 -36.73 75.05
C ILE A 45 -18.78 -36.05 74.53
N ALA A 46 -17.67 -36.12 75.29
CA ALA A 46 -16.39 -35.59 74.84
C ALA A 46 -15.89 -36.29 73.56
N LEU A 47 -15.99 -37.61 73.50
CA LEU A 47 -15.62 -38.40 72.32
C LEU A 47 -16.49 -38.03 71.10
N MET A 48 -17.78 -37.82 71.29
CA MET A 48 -18.70 -37.40 70.22
C MET A 48 -18.38 -35.98 69.72
N LEU A 49 -18.08 -35.05 70.63
CA LEU A 49 -17.66 -33.69 70.28
C LEU A 49 -16.32 -33.66 69.53
N ILE A 50 -15.33 -34.43 69.99
CA ILE A 50 -14.04 -34.57 69.32
C ILE A 50 -14.23 -35.23 67.95
N GLY A 51 -15.04 -36.29 67.87
CA GLY A 51 -15.37 -36.97 66.61
C GLY A 51 -16.07 -36.04 65.62
N PHE A 52 -17.03 -35.23 66.09
CA PHE A 52 -17.71 -34.24 65.27
C PHE A 52 -16.75 -33.13 64.79
N ALA A 53 -15.91 -32.61 65.68
CA ALA A 53 -14.91 -31.60 65.33
C ALA A 53 -13.89 -32.15 64.31
N ALA A 54 -13.44 -33.39 64.48
CA ALA A 54 -12.55 -34.08 63.55
C ALA A 54 -13.22 -34.30 62.19
N LEU A 55 -14.48 -34.77 62.16
CA LEU A 55 -15.26 -34.94 60.93
C LEU A 55 -15.49 -33.61 60.21
N TYR A 56 -15.83 -32.55 60.94
CA TYR A 56 -16.00 -31.20 60.38
C TYR A 56 -14.68 -30.68 59.79
N ALA A 57 -13.56 -30.84 60.51
CA ALA A 57 -12.24 -30.46 60.03
C ALA A 57 -11.86 -31.24 58.77
N LEU A 58 -12.13 -32.55 58.73
CA LEU A 58 -11.90 -33.41 57.58
C LEU A 58 -12.73 -32.98 56.36
N LEU A 59 -14.04 -32.76 56.53
CA LEU A 59 -14.93 -32.30 55.47
C LEU A 59 -14.51 -30.92 54.94
N ARG A 60 -14.06 -30.01 55.81
CA ARG A 60 -13.58 -28.69 55.42
C ARG A 60 -12.23 -28.75 54.70
N ALA A 61 -11.31 -29.59 55.15
CA ALA A 61 -10.04 -29.86 54.47
C ALA A 61 -10.30 -30.44 53.07
N LEU A 62 -11.22 -31.40 52.95
CA LEU A 62 -11.62 -31.98 51.66
C LEU A 62 -12.27 -30.92 50.75
N ALA A 63 -13.18 -30.09 51.27
CA ALA A 63 -13.79 -29.00 50.52
C ALA A 63 -12.76 -27.96 50.03
N HIS A 64 -11.75 -27.63 50.82
CA HIS A 64 -10.65 -26.75 50.40
C HIS A 64 -9.75 -27.43 49.35
N ALA A 65 -9.38 -28.70 49.56
CA ALA A 65 -8.58 -29.48 48.63
C ALA A 65 -9.27 -29.63 47.26
N LEU A 66 -10.59 -29.75 47.22
CA LEU A 66 -11.37 -29.81 45.97
C LEU A 66 -11.53 -28.44 45.28
N ARG A 67 -11.42 -27.32 46.01
CA ARG A 67 -11.59 -25.94 45.47
C ARG A 67 -10.29 -25.28 45.01
N LEU A 68 -9.15 -25.65 45.59
CA LEU A 68 -7.81 -25.12 45.27
C LEU A 68 -7.37 -25.35 43.80
N PRO A 69 -7.56 -26.54 43.19
CA PRO A 69 -7.12 -26.80 41.82
C PRO A 69 -7.74 -25.84 40.81
N ASN A 70 -9.01 -25.50 40.98
CA ASN A 70 -9.72 -24.59 40.09
C ASN A 70 -9.24 -23.13 40.22
N GLN A 71 -8.86 -22.68 41.42
CA GLN A 71 -8.31 -21.33 41.61
C GLN A 71 -6.89 -21.21 41.04
N VAL A 72 -6.04 -22.22 41.28
CA VAL A 72 -4.68 -22.28 40.71
C VAL A 72 -4.74 -22.37 39.19
N ARG A 73 -5.66 -23.18 38.63
CA ARG A 73 -5.84 -23.29 37.18
C ARG A 73 -6.22 -21.93 36.57
N ARG A 74 -7.20 -21.23 37.15
CA ARG A 74 -7.60 -19.88 36.70
C ARG A 74 -6.48 -18.85 36.82
N PHE A 75 -5.68 -18.90 37.89
CA PHE A 75 -4.53 -18.01 38.05
C PHE A 75 -3.44 -18.30 37.00
N ARG A 76 -3.15 -19.58 36.73
CA ARG A 76 -2.20 -20.00 35.69
C ARG A 76 -2.68 -19.62 34.28
N GLU A 77 -3.97 -19.79 33.99
CA GLU A 77 -4.59 -19.37 32.73
C GLU A 77 -4.45 -17.85 32.54
N ARG A 78 -4.81 -17.04 33.55
CA ARG A 78 -4.63 -15.58 33.52
C ARG A 78 -3.18 -15.19 33.29
N ARG A 79 -2.25 -15.78 34.05
CA ARG A 79 -0.82 -15.48 33.93
C ARG A 79 -0.25 -15.89 32.58
N ARG A 80 -0.77 -16.97 31.96
CA ARG A 80 -0.40 -17.38 30.60
C ARG A 80 -0.90 -16.37 29.56
N LEU A 81 -2.14 -15.90 29.67
CA LEU A 81 -2.71 -14.87 28.79
C LEU A 81 -1.92 -13.56 28.88
N GLU A 82 -1.61 -13.08 30.09
CA GLU A 82 -0.78 -11.89 30.32
C GLU A 82 0.58 -12.02 29.64
N ARG A 83 1.28 -13.14 29.89
CA ARG A 83 2.59 -13.39 29.27
C ARG A 83 2.53 -13.47 27.74
N ALA A 84 1.45 -14.05 27.18
CA ALA A 84 1.27 -14.11 25.74
C ALA A 84 1.10 -12.71 25.14
N ALA A 85 0.26 -11.87 25.76
CA ALA A 85 0.09 -10.48 25.36
C ALA A 85 1.40 -9.67 25.46
N ASP A 86 2.14 -9.80 26.58
CA ASP A 86 3.42 -9.14 26.79
C ASP A 86 4.45 -9.54 25.73
N SER A 87 4.52 -10.84 25.41
CA SER A 87 5.43 -11.35 24.37
C SER A 87 5.05 -10.83 22.98
N LEU A 88 3.76 -10.81 22.63
CA LEU A 88 3.30 -10.27 21.36
C LEU A 88 3.60 -8.76 21.25
N TYR A 89 3.36 -8.00 22.31
CA TYR A 89 3.69 -6.58 22.35
C TYR A 89 5.20 -6.33 22.19
N ALA A 90 6.03 -7.12 22.87
CA ALA A 90 7.48 -7.05 22.72
C ALA A 90 7.94 -7.42 21.29
N ALA A 91 7.29 -8.39 20.65
CA ALA A 91 7.57 -8.74 19.26
C ALA A 91 7.19 -7.62 18.29
N LEU A 92 6.01 -7.02 18.45
CA LEU A 92 5.56 -5.87 17.66
C LEU A 92 6.50 -4.67 17.83
N ARG A 93 6.87 -4.35 19.07
CA ARG A 93 7.81 -3.28 19.37
C ARG A 93 9.16 -3.51 18.68
N ALA A 94 9.73 -4.71 18.83
CA ALA A 94 10.99 -5.04 18.18
C ALA A 94 10.88 -4.97 16.64
N TYR A 95 9.75 -5.38 16.06
CA TYR A 95 9.52 -5.29 14.61
C TYR A 95 9.53 -3.85 14.12
N PHE A 96 8.77 -2.97 14.76
CA PHE A 96 8.70 -1.55 14.37
C PHE A 96 9.98 -0.76 14.67
N GLU A 97 10.79 -1.21 15.63
CA GLU A 97 12.14 -0.69 15.87
C GLU A 97 13.20 -1.23 14.88
N GLY A 98 12.80 -2.08 13.91
CA GLY A 98 13.72 -2.67 12.93
C GLY A 98 14.58 -3.82 13.46
N ARG A 99 14.34 -4.28 14.69
CA ARG A 99 15.07 -5.38 15.35
C ARG A 99 14.46 -6.73 14.97
N TYR A 100 14.50 -7.05 13.67
CA TYR A 100 13.77 -8.20 13.10
C TYR A 100 14.15 -9.55 13.69
N ALA A 101 15.44 -9.80 13.99
CA ALA A 101 15.87 -11.05 14.61
C ALA A 101 15.27 -11.25 16.01
N GLN A 102 15.17 -10.16 16.78
CA GLN A 102 14.52 -10.20 18.10
C GLN A 102 13.01 -10.34 17.96
N ALA A 103 12.40 -9.61 17.02
CA ALA A 103 10.97 -9.70 16.74
C ALA A 103 10.55 -11.15 16.39
N GLU A 104 11.29 -11.81 15.50
CA GLU A 104 11.04 -13.20 15.13
C GLU A 104 11.14 -14.13 16.35
N LYS A 105 12.21 -14.01 17.15
CA LYS A 105 12.43 -14.85 18.32
C LYS A 105 11.31 -14.70 19.35
N VAL A 106 10.92 -13.48 19.68
CA VAL A 106 9.88 -13.22 20.68
C VAL A 106 8.49 -13.61 20.14
N ALA A 107 8.22 -13.39 18.86
CA ALA A 107 7.00 -13.86 18.21
C ALA A 107 6.90 -15.40 18.25
N ALA A 108 8.00 -16.12 17.98
CA ALA A 108 8.03 -17.58 18.08
C ALA A 108 7.72 -18.08 19.50
N GLN A 109 8.23 -17.40 20.53
CA GLN A 109 7.88 -17.70 21.93
C GLN A 109 6.39 -17.45 22.21
N SER A 110 5.80 -16.40 21.64
CA SER A 110 4.38 -16.11 21.76
C SER A 110 3.51 -17.23 21.13
N ILE A 111 3.94 -17.79 19.99
CA ILE A 111 3.28 -18.93 19.34
C ILE A 111 3.26 -20.17 20.26
N GLU A 112 4.35 -20.46 20.97
CA GLU A 112 4.43 -21.60 21.90
C GLU A 112 3.45 -21.47 23.08
N LEU A 113 3.10 -20.24 23.45
CA LEU A 113 2.09 -19.98 24.47
C LEU A 113 0.67 -20.29 23.99
N LYS A 114 0.44 -20.62 22.71
CA LYS A 114 -0.84 -20.98 22.07
C LYS A 114 -1.99 -19.97 22.29
N GLU A 115 -1.63 -18.71 22.47
CA GLU A 115 -2.55 -17.58 22.55
C GLU A 115 -2.10 -16.55 21.51
N HIS A 116 -3.03 -15.94 20.78
CA HIS A 116 -2.73 -15.01 19.68
C HIS A 116 -1.72 -15.53 18.63
N SER A 117 -1.67 -16.86 18.43
CA SER A 117 -0.64 -17.54 17.66
C SER A 117 -0.72 -17.22 16.16
N GLY A 118 -1.92 -16.98 15.63
CA GLY A 118 -2.11 -16.51 14.25
C GLY A 118 -1.39 -15.19 13.99
N LEU A 119 -1.63 -14.19 14.85
CA LEU A 119 -1.02 -12.87 14.72
C LEU A 119 0.49 -12.92 14.97
N ALA A 120 0.94 -13.63 16.02
CA ALA A 120 2.35 -13.82 16.30
C ALA A 120 3.08 -14.47 15.11
N ALA A 121 2.49 -15.47 14.46
CA ALA A 121 3.06 -16.11 13.28
C ALA A 121 3.16 -15.16 12.07
N VAL A 122 2.19 -14.28 11.86
CA VAL A 122 2.29 -13.26 10.80
C VAL A 122 3.41 -12.26 11.08
N ILE A 123 3.60 -11.84 12.33
CA ILE A 123 4.74 -10.97 12.72
C ILE A 123 6.07 -11.71 12.55
N ALA A 124 6.16 -12.97 12.97
CA ALA A 124 7.34 -13.80 12.77
C ALA A 124 7.67 -13.96 11.27
N ALA A 125 6.65 -14.18 10.43
CA ALA A 125 6.82 -14.27 8.98
C ALA A 125 7.35 -12.97 8.36
N ARG A 126 6.79 -11.81 8.75
CA ARG A 126 7.26 -10.49 8.29
C ARG A 126 8.70 -10.23 8.74
N ALA A 127 9.01 -10.50 10.02
CA ALA A 127 10.36 -10.35 10.53
C ALA A 127 11.36 -11.28 9.80
N ALA A 128 11.00 -12.53 9.56
CA ALA A 128 11.81 -13.47 8.80
C ALA A 128 12.01 -13.02 7.34
N HIS A 129 11.02 -12.37 6.73
CA HIS A 129 11.14 -11.79 5.39
C HIS A 129 12.19 -10.67 5.33
N GLU A 130 12.19 -9.76 6.29
CA GLU A 130 13.19 -8.68 6.37
C GLU A 130 14.61 -9.22 6.58
N LEU A 131 14.73 -10.33 7.30
CA LEU A 131 15.98 -11.08 7.46
C LEU A 131 16.38 -11.92 6.24
N ARG A 132 15.59 -11.88 5.15
CA ARG A 132 15.73 -12.72 3.94
C ARG A 132 15.70 -14.23 4.22
N ALA A 133 15.10 -14.65 5.34
CA ALA A 133 14.95 -16.06 5.72
C ALA A 133 13.62 -16.63 5.18
N PHE A 134 13.54 -16.78 3.86
CA PHE A 134 12.28 -17.10 3.16
C PHE A 134 11.67 -18.46 3.54
N GLU A 135 12.47 -19.48 3.82
CA GLU A 135 11.96 -20.79 4.27
C GLU A 135 11.24 -20.68 5.63
N ARG A 136 11.80 -19.91 6.57
CA ARG A 136 11.18 -19.66 7.87
C ARG A 136 9.91 -18.84 7.73
N ARG A 137 9.93 -17.80 6.89
CA ARG A 137 8.74 -17.00 6.53
C ARG A 137 7.60 -17.91 6.08
N ASP A 138 7.87 -18.79 5.13
CA ASP A 138 6.86 -19.67 4.52
C ASP A 138 6.36 -20.70 5.54
N SER A 139 7.24 -21.22 6.39
CA SER A 139 6.87 -22.08 7.52
C SER A 139 5.91 -21.39 8.50
N TYR A 140 6.18 -20.15 8.91
CA TYR A 140 5.28 -19.42 9.81
C TYR A 140 3.91 -19.16 9.17
N LEU A 141 3.86 -18.80 7.88
CA LEU A 141 2.60 -18.59 7.16
C LEU A 141 1.80 -19.88 6.94
N ALA A 142 2.49 -21.01 6.71
CA ALA A 142 1.84 -22.31 6.58
C ALA A 142 1.24 -22.75 7.91
N ARG A 143 2.01 -22.63 9.00
CA ARG A 143 1.56 -22.98 10.36
C ARG A 143 0.42 -22.08 10.84
N SER A 144 0.40 -20.82 10.44
CA SER A 144 -0.65 -19.88 10.87
C SER A 144 -2.05 -20.27 10.41
N ALA A 145 -2.18 -21.07 9.37
CA ALA A 145 -3.47 -21.60 8.90
C ALA A 145 -4.14 -22.57 9.89
N TYR A 146 -3.38 -23.17 10.80
CA TYR A 146 -3.85 -24.21 11.72
C TYR A 146 -4.13 -23.70 13.14
N TYR A 147 -3.93 -22.40 13.42
CA TYR A 147 -4.17 -21.85 14.75
C TYR A 147 -5.65 -21.52 14.98
N HIS A 148 -6.08 -21.62 16.24
CA HIS A 148 -7.48 -21.45 16.63
C HIS A 148 -8.00 -20.01 16.41
N ASP A 149 -7.09 -19.02 16.46
CA ASP A 149 -7.34 -17.59 16.22
C ASP A 149 -7.00 -17.15 14.78
N ALA A 150 -6.88 -18.10 13.85
CA ALA A 150 -6.44 -17.81 12.49
C ALA A 150 -7.47 -17.00 11.71
N ASP A 151 -7.34 -15.67 11.74
CA ASP A 151 -8.01 -14.81 10.77
C ASP A 151 -7.39 -15.02 9.38
N GLN A 152 -8.16 -15.69 8.52
CA GLN A 152 -7.80 -15.95 7.14
C GLN A 152 -7.47 -14.66 6.39
N THR A 153 -8.12 -13.55 6.70
CA THR A 153 -7.91 -12.25 6.05
C THR A 153 -6.51 -11.72 6.33
N MET A 154 -6.13 -11.64 7.61
CA MET A 154 -4.80 -11.20 8.04
C MET A 154 -3.68 -12.02 7.37
N ARG A 155 -3.83 -13.35 7.35
CA ARG A 155 -2.84 -14.24 6.73
C ARG A 155 -2.71 -14.02 5.22
N ILE A 156 -3.83 -13.92 4.50
CA ILE A 156 -3.82 -13.71 3.05
C ILE A 156 -3.24 -12.34 2.70
N VAL A 157 -3.61 -11.29 3.44
CA VAL A 157 -3.07 -9.94 3.23
C VAL A 157 -1.55 -9.93 3.45
N ALA A 158 -1.07 -10.54 4.53
CA ALA A 158 0.37 -10.66 4.77
C ALA A 158 1.06 -11.47 3.67
N GLN A 159 0.49 -12.60 3.25
CA GLN A 159 1.05 -13.42 2.17
C GLN A 159 1.16 -12.63 0.85
N ALA A 160 0.08 -11.93 0.45
CA ALA A 160 0.05 -11.12 -0.76
C ALA A 160 1.05 -9.96 -0.73
N GLU A 161 1.18 -9.29 0.41
CA GLU A 161 2.18 -8.25 0.64
C GLU A 161 3.61 -8.79 0.46
N LEU A 162 3.95 -9.92 1.11
CA LEU A 162 5.27 -10.53 0.99
C LEU A 162 5.56 -11.05 -0.43
N MET A 163 4.55 -11.54 -1.15
CA MET A 163 4.66 -11.90 -2.57
C MET A 163 4.94 -10.68 -3.45
N LEU A 164 4.30 -9.54 -3.17
CA LEU A 164 4.57 -8.27 -3.87
C LEU A 164 6.01 -7.80 -3.67
N HIS A 165 6.53 -7.87 -2.44
CA HIS A 165 7.95 -7.56 -2.16
C HIS A 165 8.90 -8.49 -2.93
N ALA A 166 8.52 -9.76 -3.11
CA ALA A 166 9.26 -10.73 -3.91
C ALA A 166 9.05 -10.60 -5.44
N ARG A 167 8.34 -9.56 -5.91
CA ARG A 167 7.96 -9.35 -7.32
C ARG A 167 7.10 -10.46 -7.94
N GLN A 168 6.41 -11.24 -7.10
CA GLN A 168 5.51 -12.33 -7.52
C GLN A 168 4.07 -11.80 -7.68
N TYR A 169 3.86 -10.89 -8.62
CA TYR A 169 2.61 -10.13 -8.74
C TYR A 169 1.38 -11.03 -9.01
N GLN A 170 1.52 -12.02 -9.90
CA GLN A 170 0.43 -12.96 -10.22
C GLN A 170 0.04 -13.82 -9.02
N ALA A 171 1.02 -14.30 -8.25
CA ALA A 171 0.76 -15.07 -7.03
C ALA A 171 0.06 -14.23 -5.96
N ALA A 172 0.46 -12.95 -5.83
CA ALA A 172 -0.20 -12.01 -4.92
C ALA A 172 -1.66 -11.77 -5.32
N LEU A 173 -1.94 -11.59 -6.62
CA LEU A 173 -3.31 -11.44 -7.13
C LEU A 173 -4.17 -12.69 -6.84
N ALA A 174 -3.66 -13.88 -7.14
CA ALA A 174 -4.34 -15.15 -6.84
C ALA A 174 -4.54 -15.38 -5.33
N ALA A 175 -3.68 -14.83 -4.47
CA ALA A 175 -3.90 -14.79 -3.03
C ALA A 175 -5.05 -13.85 -2.66
N LEU A 176 -5.04 -12.62 -3.17
CA LEU A 176 -6.06 -11.60 -2.86
C LEU A 176 -7.45 -11.97 -3.38
N GLU A 177 -7.57 -12.72 -4.48
CA GLU A 177 -8.85 -13.24 -4.99
C GLU A 177 -9.54 -14.20 -4.04
N ARG A 178 -8.79 -14.89 -3.16
CA ARG A 178 -9.36 -15.79 -2.15
C ARG A 178 -10.03 -15.07 -0.98
N LEU A 179 -9.93 -13.74 -0.92
CA LEU A 179 -10.60 -12.94 0.12
C LEU A 179 -12.09 -12.83 -0.20
N PRO A 180 -13.01 -13.24 0.71
CA PRO A 180 -14.45 -13.16 0.47
C PRO A 180 -14.93 -11.71 0.39
N ARG A 181 -14.31 -10.82 1.16
CA ARG A 181 -14.52 -9.38 1.11
C ARG A 181 -13.18 -8.67 1.17
N LYS A 182 -12.92 -7.81 0.18
CA LYS A 182 -11.70 -7.02 0.13
C LYS A 182 -11.90 -5.73 0.90
N HIS A 183 -11.17 -5.59 2.01
CA HIS A 183 -11.07 -4.32 2.73
C HIS A 183 -10.14 -3.35 2.01
N THR A 184 -10.16 -2.07 2.38
CA THR A 184 -9.36 -1.00 1.76
C THR A 184 -7.87 -1.35 1.64
N ALA A 185 -7.27 -1.97 2.67
CA ALA A 185 -5.87 -2.39 2.63
C ALA A 185 -5.61 -3.46 1.55
N ALA A 186 -6.50 -4.45 1.43
CA ALA A 186 -6.40 -5.48 0.40
C ALA A 186 -6.60 -4.91 -1.00
N LEU A 187 -7.54 -3.96 -1.18
CA LEU A 187 -7.74 -3.26 -2.45
C LEU A 187 -6.51 -2.43 -2.86
N ARG A 188 -5.86 -1.75 -1.90
CA ARG A 188 -4.60 -1.02 -2.17
C ARG A 188 -3.46 -1.97 -2.57
N LEU A 189 -3.37 -3.14 -1.94
CA LEU A 189 -2.40 -4.17 -2.34
C LEU A 189 -2.70 -4.72 -3.73
N GLU A 190 -3.97 -4.99 -4.04
CA GLU A 190 -4.39 -5.44 -5.38
C GLU A 190 -4.08 -4.37 -6.43
N LEU A 191 -4.37 -3.10 -6.15
CA LEU A 191 -4.05 -1.98 -7.04
C LEU A 191 -2.55 -1.95 -7.37
N LYS A 192 -1.68 -2.07 -6.35
CA LYS A 192 -0.22 -2.16 -6.54
C LYS A 192 0.17 -3.39 -7.38
N ALA A 193 -0.44 -4.54 -7.11
CA ALA A 193 -0.16 -5.76 -7.85
C ALA A 193 -0.58 -5.65 -9.33
N GLN A 194 -1.76 -5.08 -9.62
CA GLN A 194 -2.24 -4.85 -10.98
C GLN A 194 -1.38 -3.84 -11.74
N GLN A 195 -0.89 -2.78 -11.06
CA GLN A 195 0.06 -1.83 -11.64
C GLN A 195 1.34 -2.52 -12.10
N GLN A 196 1.93 -3.37 -11.25
CA GLN A 196 3.16 -4.10 -11.58
C GLN A 196 2.93 -5.16 -12.67
N ALA A 197 1.73 -5.76 -12.69
CA ALA A 197 1.31 -6.69 -13.74
C ALA A 197 0.89 -5.98 -15.05
N ARG A 198 0.87 -4.64 -15.09
CA ARG A 198 0.42 -3.82 -16.24
C ARG A 198 -1.01 -4.14 -16.70
N ASN A 199 -1.87 -4.53 -15.78
CA ASN A 199 -3.29 -4.75 -16.04
C ASN A 199 -4.08 -3.47 -15.73
N TRP A 200 -4.02 -2.53 -16.67
CA TRP A 200 -4.57 -1.19 -16.50
C TRP A 200 -6.10 -1.14 -16.51
N ASP A 201 -6.77 -2.08 -17.19
CA ASP A 201 -8.24 -2.19 -17.18
C ASP A 201 -8.75 -2.49 -15.76
N ARG A 202 -8.20 -3.53 -15.12
CA ARG A 202 -8.55 -3.86 -13.73
C ARG A 202 -8.08 -2.80 -12.74
N TYR A 203 -6.95 -2.16 -13.03
CA TYR A 203 -6.45 -1.04 -12.22
C TYR A 203 -7.45 0.12 -12.17
N LEU A 204 -8.04 0.52 -13.30
CA LEU A 204 -9.04 1.58 -13.35
C LEU A 204 -10.28 1.26 -12.52
N GLU A 205 -10.77 0.01 -12.59
CA GLU A 205 -11.89 -0.45 -11.75
C GLU A 205 -11.56 -0.32 -10.25
N LEU A 206 -10.34 -0.69 -9.84
CA LEU A 206 -9.89 -0.60 -8.45
C LEU A 206 -9.74 0.86 -7.99
N VAL A 207 -9.27 1.77 -8.85
CA VAL A 207 -9.23 3.20 -8.53
C VAL A 207 -10.64 3.71 -8.25
N SER A 208 -11.62 3.40 -9.10
CA SER A 208 -13.01 3.79 -8.87
C SER A 208 -13.60 3.19 -7.58
N GLN A 209 -13.28 1.95 -7.24
CA GLN A 209 -13.72 1.33 -5.99
C GLN A 209 -13.10 2.01 -4.76
N LEU A 210 -11.81 2.35 -4.82
CA LEU A 210 -11.11 3.03 -3.74
C LEU A 210 -11.58 4.48 -3.55
N GLU A 211 -11.90 5.17 -4.64
CA GLU A 211 -12.51 6.51 -4.62
C GLU A 211 -13.89 6.48 -3.94
N ARG A 212 -14.77 5.53 -4.33
CA ARG A 212 -16.08 5.34 -3.67
C ARG A 212 -15.97 4.99 -2.19
N ALA A 213 -14.91 4.28 -1.81
CA ALA A 213 -14.62 3.93 -0.42
C ALA A 213 -13.92 5.06 0.37
N GLN A 214 -13.78 6.27 -0.20
CA GLN A 214 -13.08 7.42 0.39
C GLN A 214 -11.62 7.09 0.78
N ALA A 215 -11.03 6.08 0.14
CA ALA A 215 -9.66 5.66 0.37
C ALA A 215 -8.64 6.37 -0.52
N LEU A 216 -9.12 7.05 -1.55
CA LEU A 216 -8.38 7.96 -2.42
C LEU A 216 -9.16 9.27 -2.51
N ASP A 217 -8.44 10.37 -2.47
CA ASP A 217 -9.02 11.69 -2.79
C ASP A 217 -9.29 11.80 -4.29
N GLU A 218 -10.20 12.70 -4.69
CA GLU A 218 -10.58 12.90 -6.10
C GLU A 218 -9.36 13.30 -6.95
N THR A 219 -8.46 14.13 -6.40
CA THR A 219 -7.24 14.57 -7.10
C THR A 219 -6.31 13.39 -7.38
N GLN A 220 -6.05 12.56 -6.37
CA GLN A 220 -5.23 11.36 -6.48
C GLN A 220 -5.86 10.35 -7.43
N ALA A 221 -7.17 10.10 -7.32
CA ALA A 221 -7.87 9.19 -8.22
C ALA A 221 -7.79 9.66 -9.67
N ALA A 222 -7.91 10.97 -9.94
CA ALA A 222 -7.76 11.54 -11.26
C ALA A 222 -6.35 11.34 -11.84
N GLU A 223 -5.30 11.53 -11.05
CA GLU A 223 -3.92 11.26 -11.48
C GLU A 223 -3.68 9.80 -11.83
N LEU A 224 -4.12 8.87 -10.97
CA LEU A 224 -3.99 7.44 -11.21
C LEU A 224 -4.78 7.00 -12.45
N ARG A 225 -5.99 7.54 -12.65
CA ARG A 225 -6.80 7.32 -13.86
C ARG A 225 -6.08 7.81 -15.11
N ARG A 226 -5.55 9.04 -15.11
CA ARG A 226 -4.78 9.59 -16.24
C ARG A 226 -3.61 8.70 -16.62
N HIS A 227 -2.82 8.27 -15.63
CA HIS A 227 -1.69 7.38 -15.85
C HIS A 227 -2.12 6.05 -16.50
N ALA A 228 -3.12 5.37 -15.92
CA ALA A 228 -3.57 4.07 -16.43
C ALA A 228 -4.23 4.17 -17.81
N ILE A 229 -4.97 5.25 -18.09
CA ILE A 229 -5.55 5.50 -19.42
C ILE A 229 -4.43 5.77 -20.43
N GLY A 230 -3.43 6.59 -20.09
CA GLY A 230 -2.27 6.86 -20.95
C GLY A 230 -1.50 5.59 -21.31
N GLU A 231 -1.26 4.71 -20.34
CA GLU A 231 -0.62 3.41 -20.56
C GLU A 231 -1.47 2.49 -21.46
N ASN A 232 -2.79 2.47 -21.28
CA ASN A 232 -3.69 1.73 -22.15
C ASN A 232 -3.68 2.27 -23.59
N ILE A 233 -3.73 3.59 -23.76
CA ILE A 233 -3.60 4.25 -25.07
C ILE A 233 -2.27 3.83 -25.71
N ALA A 234 -1.15 3.94 -24.99
CA ALA A 234 0.17 3.59 -25.52
C ALA A 234 0.28 2.10 -25.92
N ARG A 235 -0.36 1.20 -25.17
CA ARG A 235 -0.42 -0.24 -25.49
C ARG A 235 -1.24 -0.50 -26.76
N LYS A 236 -2.38 0.16 -26.89
CA LYS A 236 -3.33 0.01 -28.00
C LYS A 236 -2.95 0.82 -29.25
N ALA A 237 -2.02 1.76 -29.13
CA ALA A 237 -1.45 2.55 -30.24
C ALA A 237 -0.59 1.74 -31.23
N ARG A 238 -0.86 0.44 -31.36
CA ARG A 238 -0.28 -0.48 -32.34
C ARG A 238 -1.30 -0.83 -33.43
N ASP A 239 -2.58 -0.69 -33.13
CA ASP A 239 -3.70 -0.99 -34.01
C ASP A 239 -4.68 0.19 -34.00
N ALA A 240 -5.06 0.64 -35.19
CA ALA A 240 -5.98 1.75 -35.39
C ALA A 240 -7.37 1.47 -34.81
N ASP A 241 -7.90 0.27 -35.05
CA ASP A 241 -9.26 -0.08 -34.66
C ASP A 241 -9.35 -0.30 -33.16
N GLU A 242 -8.34 -0.95 -32.56
CA GLU A 242 -8.26 -1.13 -31.11
C GLU A 242 -8.16 0.21 -30.37
N LEU A 243 -7.38 1.17 -30.91
CA LEU A 243 -7.26 2.51 -30.34
C LEU A 243 -8.59 3.28 -30.43
N ARG A 244 -9.26 3.24 -31.58
CA ARG A 244 -10.57 3.90 -31.77
C ARG A 244 -11.63 3.31 -30.83
N GLU A 245 -11.72 1.99 -30.76
CA GLU A 245 -12.68 1.31 -29.88
C GLU A 245 -12.43 1.70 -28.42
N TYR A 246 -11.17 1.66 -27.98
CA TYR A 246 -10.83 2.05 -26.62
C TYR A 246 -11.15 3.52 -26.35
N TRP A 247 -10.80 4.42 -27.26
CA TRP A 247 -11.11 5.85 -27.14
C TRP A 247 -12.62 6.09 -27.04
N GLN A 248 -13.43 5.42 -27.85
CA GLN A 248 -14.89 5.55 -27.82
C GLN A 248 -15.50 5.00 -26.52
N ARG A 249 -14.89 3.96 -25.93
CA ARG A 249 -15.30 3.37 -24.65
C ARG A 249 -15.03 4.27 -23.45
N LEU A 250 -14.06 5.20 -23.54
CA LEU A 250 -13.75 6.13 -22.45
C LEU A 250 -14.93 7.04 -22.12
N ALA A 251 -15.12 7.30 -20.83
CA ALA A 251 -16.18 8.19 -20.36
C ALA A 251 -15.96 9.60 -20.91
N ALA A 252 -17.05 10.36 -21.10
CA ALA A 252 -16.96 11.73 -21.62
C ALA A 252 -15.98 12.58 -20.77
N ARG A 253 -16.08 12.51 -19.43
CA ARG A 253 -15.18 13.22 -18.51
C ARG A 253 -13.70 12.92 -18.77
N GLU A 254 -13.34 11.68 -19.10
CA GLU A 254 -11.97 11.26 -19.36
C GLU A 254 -11.47 11.77 -20.71
N ARG A 255 -12.32 11.71 -21.75
CA ARG A 255 -12.01 12.27 -23.06
C ARG A 255 -11.87 13.80 -23.07
N GLN A 256 -12.47 14.47 -22.09
CA GLN A 256 -12.36 15.93 -21.93
C GLN A 256 -11.11 16.37 -21.15
N ASP A 257 -10.40 15.45 -20.47
CA ASP A 257 -9.15 15.77 -19.78
C ASP A 257 -8.04 16.04 -20.82
N VAL A 258 -7.43 17.21 -20.74
CA VAL A 258 -6.43 17.72 -21.71
C VAL A 258 -5.25 16.77 -21.86
N LYS A 259 -4.75 16.20 -20.75
CA LYS A 259 -3.58 15.31 -20.76
C LYS A 259 -3.92 13.97 -21.42
N ILE A 260 -5.14 13.47 -21.19
CA ILE A 260 -5.62 12.24 -21.85
C ILE A 260 -5.84 12.48 -23.34
N ALA A 261 -6.47 13.61 -23.70
CA ALA A 261 -6.68 13.99 -25.09
C ALA A 261 -5.35 14.17 -25.85
N ALA A 262 -4.34 14.77 -25.21
CA ALA A 262 -2.99 14.88 -25.75
C ALA A 262 -2.34 13.52 -25.99
N CYS A 263 -2.39 12.63 -25.00
CA CYS A 263 -1.87 11.27 -25.12
C CYS A 263 -2.54 10.51 -26.29
N ALA A 264 -3.87 10.61 -26.41
CA ALA A 264 -4.62 10.03 -27.51
C ALA A 264 -4.24 10.65 -28.87
N ALA A 265 -4.17 11.97 -28.97
CA ALA A 265 -3.80 12.66 -30.20
C ALA A 265 -2.39 12.25 -30.68
N HIS A 266 -1.42 12.14 -29.78
CA HIS A 266 -0.09 11.61 -30.10
C HIS A 266 -0.15 10.16 -30.59
N ALA A 267 -0.98 9.32 -29.96
CA ALA A 267 -1.16 7.93 -30.39
C ALA A 267 -1.77 7.83 -31.80
N PHE A 268 -2.83 8.60 -32.09
CA PHE A 268 -3.42 8.67 -33.43
C PHE A 268 -2.42 9.19 -34.47
N ALA A 269 -1.65 10.23 -34.14
CA ALA A 269 -0.62 10.78 -35.03
C ALA A 269 0.49 9.75 -35.34
N ARG A 270 0.90 8.93 -34.36
CA ARG A 270 1.87 7.83 -34.57
C ARG A 270 1.37 6.77 -35.54
N LEU A 271 0.07 6.50 -35.54
CA LEU A 271 -0.59 5.60 -36.50
C LEU A 271 -0.91 6.29 -37.85
N ARG A 272 -0.46 7.54 -38.04
CA ARG A 272 -0.76 8.38 -39.21
C ARG A 272 -2.25 8.66 -39.42
N LEU A 273 -3.05 8.53 -38.38
CA LEU A 273 -4.48 8.90 -38.36
C LEU A 273 -4.61 10.39 -38.04
N PHE A 274 -4.08 11.22 -38.95
CA PHE A 274 -3.90 12.65 -38.68
C PHE A 274 -5.23 13.40 -38.52
N ASP A 275 -6.27 13.09 -39.29
CA ASP A 275 -7.56 13.79 -39.17
C ASP A 275 -8.23 13.55 -37.80
N GLU A 276 -8.09 12.34 -37.26
CA GLU A 276 -8.58 11.99 -35.92
C GLU A 276 -7.77 12.72 -34.84
N ALA A 277 -6.44 12.71 -34.95
CA ALA A 277 -5.56 13.45 -34.05
C ALA A 277 -5.88 14.95 -34.06
N LEU A 278 -6.02 15.55 -35.24
CA LEU A 278 -6.33 16.97 -35.42
C LEU A 278 -7.70 17.34 -34.84
N THR A 279 -8.70 16.48 -35.00
CA THR A 279 -10.03 16.70 -34.43
C THR A 279 -9.94 16.74 -32.90
N LEU A 280 -9.20 15.83 -32.29
CA LEU A 280 -8.99 15.80 -30.84
C LEU A 280 -8.22 17.01 -30.32
N VAL A 281 -7.15 17.39 -31.01
CA VAL A 281 -6.36 18.58 -30.67
C VAL A 281 -7.24 19.83 -30.70
N GLN A 282 -8.03 20.02 -31.77
CA GLN A 282 -8.93 21.17 -31.88
C GLN A 282 -9.94 21.22 -30.72
N GLN A 283 -10.61 20.10 -30.43
CA GLN A 283 -11.60 20.02 -29.34
C GLN A 283 -10.98 20.28 -27.96
N SER A 284 -9.72 19.87 -27.76
CA SER A 284 -8.99 20.11 -26.51
C SER A 284 -8.59 21.58 -26.37
N LEU A 285 -8.00 22.16 -27.43
CA LEU A 285 -7.54 23.56 -27.45
C LEU A 285 -8.67 24.57 -27.28
N GLU A 286 -9.87 24.29 -27.81
CA GLU A 286 -11.05 25.14 -27.62
C GLU A 286 -11.51 25.23 -26.15
N ARG A 287 -11.14 24.26 -25.31
CA ARG A 287 -11.48 24.25 -23.88
C ARG A 287 -10.36 24.79 -23.02
N ASN A 288 -9.14 24.36 -23.30
CA ASN A 288 -7.96 24.78 -22.57
C ASN A 288 -6.78 24.86 -23.54
N TRP A 289 -6.24 26.06 -23.69
CA TRP A 289 -5.12 26.31 -24.57
C TRP A 289 -3.86 25.62 -24.04
N ASP A 290 -3.17 24.88 -24.90
CA ASP A 290 -1.96 24.13 -24.56
C ASP A 290 -0.99 24.16 -25.75
N SER A 291 0.17 24.78 -25.55
CA SER A 291 1.16 25.00 -26.62
C SER A 291 1.78 23.69 -27.13
N GLU A 292 1.84 22.62 -26.31
CA GLU A 292 2.35 21.30 -26.74
C GLU A 292 1.38 20.65 -27.74
N LEU A 293 0.08 20.74 -27.47
CA LEU A 293 -0.97 20.31 -28.40
C LEU A 293 -0.95 21.09 -29.71
N VAL A 294 -0.67 22.39 -29.65
CA VAL A 294 -0.51 23.22 -30.86
C VAL A 294 0.71 22.79 -31.67
N ALA A 295 1.83 22.46 -31.01
CA ALA A 295 3.00 21.93 -31.69
C ALA A 295 2.66 20.63 -32.44
N LEU A 296 1.90 19.72 -31.81
CA LEU A 296 1.40 18.50 -32.46
C LEU A 296 0.48 18.83 -33.65
N TYR A 297 -0.40 19.83 -33.54
CA TYR A 297 -1.25 20.30 -34.63
C TYR A 297 -0.45 20.68 -35.88
N GLY A 298 0.66 21.39 -35.70
CA GLY A 298 1.55 21.80 -36.78
C GLY A 298 2.29 20.65 -37.45
N VAL A 299 2.54 19.54 -36.73
CA VAL A 299 3.22 18.36 -37.28
C VAL A 299 2.27 17.46 -38.07
N CYS A 300 1.02 17.32 -37.62
CA CYS A 300 0.01 16.49 -38.29
C CYS A 300 -0.39 17.06 -39.66
N SER A 301 -0.53 16.18 -40.67
CA SER A 301 -0.93 16.55 -42.03
C SER A 301 -2.43 16.28 -42.22
N ALA A 302 -3.24 17.33 -42.35
CA ALA A 302 -4.68 17.18 -42.61
C ALA A 302 -4.97 16.72 -44.04
N SER A 303 -6.12 16.08 -44.24
CA SER A 303 -6.69 15.86 -45.58
C SER A 303 -7.02 17.17 -46.31
N ASP A 304 -7.31 18.24 -45.57
CA ASP A 304 -7.50 19.61 -46.10
C ASP A 304 -6.51 20.59 -45.43
N PRO A 305 -5.32 20.81 -46.04
CA PRO A 305 -4.31 21.71 -45.50
C PRO A 305 -4.76 23.17 -45.41
N ARG A 306 -5.65 23.63 -46.30
CA ARG A 306 -6.10 25.04 -46.30
C ARG A 306 -6.97 25.31 -45.08
N ARG A 307 -7.93 24.43 -44.82
CA ARG A 307 -8.78 24.52 -43.62
C ARG A 307 -7.98 24.39 -42.33
N GLN A 308 -6.91 23.58 -42.33
CA GLN A 308 -5.99 23.47 -41.20
C GLN A 308 -5.27 24.80 -40.91
N ILE A 309 -4.79 25.49 -41.96
CA ILE A 309 -4.16 26.81 -41.83
C ILE A 309 -5.16 27.86 -41.35
N GLU A 310 -6.34 27.96 -41.97
CA GLU A 310 -7.37 28.94 -41.59
C GLU A 310 -7.77 28.80 -40.11
N ARG A 311 -7.88 27.57 -39.62
CA ARG A 311 -8.18 27.30 -38.20
C ARG A 311 -7.07 27.80 -37.28
N ALA A 312 -5.80 27.51 -37.61
CA ALA A 312 -4.66 27.96 -36.83
C ALA A 312 -4.47 29.50 -36.89
N GLU A 313 -4.72 30.13 -38.04
CA GLU A 313 -4.73 31.60 -38.17
C GLU A 313 -5.88 32.20 -37.33
N GLY A 314 -7.00 31.49 -37.19
CA GLY A 314 -8.08 31.83 -36.27
C GLY A 314 -7.62 31.88 -34.81
N TRP A 315 -6.84 30.88 -34.36
CA TRP A 315 -6.27 30.86 -33.01
C TRP A 315 -5.24 31.96 -32.77
N LEU A 316 -4.49 32.37 -33.80
CA LEU A 316 -3.48 33.42 -33.69
C LEU A 316 -4.06 34.75 -33.21
N ARG A 317 -5.34 35.03 -33.49
CA ARG A 317 -6.04 36.23 -33.01
C ARG A 317 -6.18 36.26 -31.49
N ALA A 318 -6.38 35.09 -30.88
CA ALA A 318 -6.51 34.96 -29.43
C ALA A 318 -5.16 34.74 -28.74
N HIS A 319 -4.20 34.10 -29.44
CA HIS A 319 -2.88 33.73 -28.93
C HIS A 319 -1.74 34.24 -29.82
N PRO A 320 -1.58 35.57 -29.99
CA PRO A 320 -0.62 36.15 -30.93
C PRO A 320 0.85 35.95 -30.52
N THR A 321 1.11 35.71 -29.24
CA THR A 321 2.45 35.59 -28.65
C THR A 321 2.84 34.16 -28.30
N ASP A 322 2.12 33.16 -28.81
CA ASP A 322 2.49 31.75 -28.60
C ASP A 322 3.52 31.31 -29.68
N PRO A 323 4.79 31.05 -29.30
CA PRO A 323 5.82 30.65 -30.24
C PRO A 323 5.52 29.30 -30.90
N ALA A 324 4.86 28.37 -30.21
CA ALA A 324 4.49 27.07 -30.75
C ALA A 324 3.42 27.18 -31.83
N LEU A 325 2.48 28.11 -31.67
CA LEU A 325 1.45 28.40 -32.69
C LEU A 325 2.06 29.02 -33.95
N LEU A 326 2.96 29.98 -33.80
CA LEU A 326 3.65 30.59 -34.93
C LEU A 326 4.50 29.56 -35.67
N LEU A 327 5.21 28.70 -34.96
CA LEU A 327 5.97 27.60 -35.57
C LEU A 327 5.05 26.60 -36.29
N ALA A 328 3.92 26.25 -35.69
CA ALA A 328 2.93 25.37 -36.30
C ALA A 328 2.36 25.95 -37.60
N LEU A 329 2.00 27.24 -37.61
CA LEU A 329 1.58 27.96 -38.81
C LEU A 329 2.68 28.01 -39.87
N GLY A 330 3.91 28.28 -39.46
CA GLY A 330 5.10 28.23 -40.32
C GLY A 330 5.24 26.89 -41.05
N ARG A 331 5.18 25.78 -40.30
CA ARG A 331 5.22 24.41 -40.84
C ARG A 331 4.08 24.14 -41.81
N LEU A 332 2.85 24.55 -41.47
CA LEU A 332 1.66 24.35 -42.30
C LEU A 332 1.75 25.13 -43.62
N CYS A 333 2.16 26.39 -43.57
CA CYS A 333 2.38 27.23 -44.74
C CYS A 333 3.50 26.69 -45.62
N ALA A 334 4.62 26.23 -45.03
CA ALA A 334 5.73 25.64 -45.78
C ALA A 334 5.30 24.40 -46.56
N ARG A 335 4.54 23.48 -45.91
CA ARG A 335 3.98 22.29 -46.59
C ARG A 335 3.02 22.65 -47.73
N SER A 336 2.30 23.76 -47.60
CA SER A 336 1.38 24.26 -48.62
C SER A 336 2.05 25.17 -49.66
N GLN A 337 3.40 25.25 -49.66
CA GLN A 337 4.21 26.07 -50.56
C GLN A 337 3.92 27.58 -50.49
N LEU A 338 3.43 28.05 -49.33
CA LEU A 338 3.20 29.47 -49.03
C LEU A 338 4.46 30.08 -48.39
N TRP A 339 5.57 30.08 -49.13
CA TRP A 339 6.93 30.34 -48.63
C TRP A 339 7.08 31.66 -47.86
N GLY A 340 6.53 32.76 -48.38
CA GLY A 340 6.64 34.07 -47.72
C GLY A 340 5.92 34.13 -46.36
N LYS A 341 4.73 33.54 -46.26
CA LYS A 341 4.00 33.42 -44.99
C LYS A 341 4.74 32.48 -44.03
N ALA A 342 5.22 31.35 -44.54
CA ALA A 342 5.95 30.38 -43.74
C ALA A 342 7.20 31.00 -43.10
N LYS A 343 8.02 31.71 -43.89
CA LYS A 343 9.21 32.43 -43.39
C LYS A 343 8.84 33.43 -42.30
N SER A 344 7.86 34.30 -42.55
CA SER A 344 7.42 35.32 -41.59
C SER A 344 6.95 34.71 -40.26
N TYR A 345 6.14 33.64 -40.29
CA TYR A 345 5.69 32.98 -39.06
C TYR A 345 6.82 32.29 -38.29
N ILE A 346 7.77 31.64 -38.99
CA ILE A 346 8.91 30.97 -38.33
C ILE A 346 9.86 32.00 -37.72
N GLU A 347 10.16 33.09 -38.43
CA GLU A 347 10.97 34.20 -37.90
C GLU A 347 10.31 34.86 -36.69
N ALA A 348 8.98 35.07 -36.74
CA ALA A 348 8.22 35.57 -35.60
C ALA A 348 8.29 34.62 -34.39
N SER A 349 8.17 33.30 -34.62
CA SER A 349 8.35 32.29 -33.56
C SER A 349 9.75 32.40 -32.92
N LEU A 350 10.81 32.47 -33.74
CA LEU A 350 12.19 32.62 -33.28
C LEU A 350 12.45 33.93 -32.54
N SER A 351 11.74 35.00 -32.88
CA SER A 351 11.85 36.28 -32.18
C SER A 351 11.28 36.24 -30.76
N LEU A 352 10.32 35.35 -30.50
CA LEU A 352 9.72 35.15 -29.18
C LEU A 352 10.51 34.11 -28.37
N GLU A 353 10.82 32.97 -28.98
CA GLU A 353 11.53 31.87 -28.32
C GLU A 353 12.54 31.24 -29.30
N GLN A 354 13.81 31.23 -28.89
CA GLN A 354 14.87 30.58 -29.64
C GLN A 354 14.74 29.06 -29.47
N SER A 355 14.24 28.39 -30.51
CA SER A 355 14.06 26.94 -30.52
C SER A 355 14.88 26.30 -31.64
N PHE A 356 15.58 25.21 -31.34
CA PHE A 356 16.31 24.44 -32.35
C PHE A 356 15.36 23.94 -33.46
N GLN A 357 14.11 23.60 -33.10
CA GLN A 357 13.12 23.13 -34.06
C GLN A 357 12.76 24.21 -35.07
N ALA A 358 12.55 25.45 -34.61
CA ALA A 358 12.20 26.56 -35.49
C ALA A 358 13.36 26.90 -36.45
N HIS A 359 14.60 26.83 -35.99
CA HIS A 359 15.77 26.98 -36.86
C HIS A 359 15.89 25.87 -37.92
N ILE A 360 15.59 24.61 -37.57
CA ILE A 360 15.58 23.52 -38.56
C ILE A 360 14.52 23.76 -39.64
N GLU A 361 13.30 24.18 -39.27
CA GLU A 361 12.26 24.44 -40.26
C GLU A 361 12.60 25.63 -41.16
N LEU A 362 13.24 26.68 -40.60
CA LEU A 362 13.70 27.82 -41.40
C LEU A 362 14.82 27.42 -42.36
N ALA A 363 15.77 26.59 -41.90
CA ALA A 363 16.85 26.07 -42.74
C ALA A 363 16.30 25.26 -43.93
N ARG A 364 15.36 24.35 -43.68
CA ARG A 364 14.68 23.57 -44.75
C ARG A 364 13.93 24.46 -45.74
N LEU A 365 13.32 25.54 -45.25
CA LEU A 365 12.64 26.51 -46.11
C LEU A 365 13.64 27.23 -47.02
N HIS A 366 14.79 27.65 -46.50
CA HIS A 366 15.87 28.26 -47.29
C HIS A 366 16.49 27.29 -48.30
N GLU A 367 16.67 26.00 -47.95
CA GLU A 367 17.09 24.97 -48.91
C GLU A 367 16.10 24.83 -50.07
N GLY A 368 14.81 24.81 -49.77
CA GLY A 368 13.75 24.76 -50.79
C GLY A 368 13.74 25.97 -51.73
N LEU A 369 14.25 27.12 -51.29
CA LEU A 369 14.40 28.35 -52.07
C LEU A 369 15.75 28.45 -52.80
N GLY A 370 16.68 27.51 -52.57
CA GLY A 370 18.03 27.53 -53.15
C GLY A 370 19.04 28.43 -52.41
N GLU A 371 18.70 28.90 -51.21
CA GLU A 371 19.52 29.80 -50.39
C GLU A 371 20.42 29.01 -49.42
N ALA A 372 21.44 28.32 -49.97
CA ALA A 372 22.26 27.36 -49.24
C ALA A 372 23.02 27.97 -48.03
N ASP A 373 23.57 29.18 -48.17
CA ASP A 373 24.33 29.84 -47.10
C ASP A 373 23.45 30.18 -45.89
N ALA A 374 22.22 30.67 -46.15
CA ALA A 374 21.23 30.97 -45.11
C ALA A 374 20.76 29.69 -44.40
N ALA A 375 20.52 28.62 -45.17
CA ALA A 375 20.19 27.31 -44.61
C ALA A 375 21.29 26.78 -43.68
N GLN A 376 22.56 26.83 -44.12
CA GLN A 376 23.70 26.37 -43.32
C GLN A 376 23.83 27.14 -42.00
N SER A 377 23.66 28.47 -42.03
CA SER A 377 23.69 29.31 -40.83
C SER A 377 22.63 28.87 -39.81
N HIS A 378 21.40 28.60 -40.27
CA HIS A 378 20.32 28.14 -39.40
C HIS A 378 20.52 26.71 -38.88
N TYR A 379 21.10 25.81 -39.67
CA TYR A 379 21.52 24.49 -39.17
C TYR A 379 22.59 24.60 -38.08
N GLN A 380 23.58 25.49 -38.24
CA GLN A 380 24.58 25.73 -37.19
C GLN A 380 23.97 26.36 -35.93
N ALA A 381 22.98 27.25 -36.08
CA ALA A 381 22.25 27.80 -34.94
C ALA A 381 21.43 26.72 -34.21
N SER A 382 20.74 25.85 -34.94
CA SER A 382 19.96 24.76 -34.32
C SER A 382 20.86 23.75 -33.59
N LEU A 383 22.01 23.39 -34.16
CA LEU A 383 23.00 22.52 -33.51
C LEU A 383 23.49 23.11 -32.18
N ARG A 384 23.86 24.41 -32.15
CA ARG A 384 24.31 25.09 -30.94
C ARG A 384 23.25 25.10 -29.82
N LEU A 385 21.98 25.26 -30.18
CA LEU A 385 20.87 25.21 -29.23
C LEU A 385 20.58 23.78 -28.74
N ALA A 386 20.63 22.80 -29.64
CA ALA A 386 20.46 21.40 -29.28
C ALA A 386 21.57 20.88 -28.35
N GLU A 387 22.82 21.33 -28.54
CA GLU A 387 23.93 21.04 -27.63
C GLU A 387 23.66 21.54 -26.21
N HIS A 388 23.11 22.76 -26.07
CA HIS A 388 22.74 23.32 -24.76
C HIS A 388 21.58 22.58 -24.08
N GLU A 389 20.65 22.00 -24.84
CA GLU A 389 19.56 21.17 -24.29
C GLU A 389 20.03 19.77 -23.87
N ILE A 390 21.00 19.19 -24.59
CA ILE A 390 21.50 17.83 -24.34
C ILE A 390 22.59 17.82 -23.24
N GLU A 391 23.36 18.90 -23.08
CA GLU A 391 24.36 19.05 -22.01
C GLU A 391 23.94 20.04 -20.92
N PRO A 392 23.38 19.59 -19.79
CA PRO A 392 23.70 20.20 -18.50
C PRO A 392 25.05 19.63 -18.05
N ARG A 393 26.15 19.83 -18.80
CA ARG A 393 27.46 19.31 -18.36
C ARG A 393 28.06 20.22 -17.29
N PRO A 394 28.51 19.66 -16.14
CA PRO A 394 29.47 20.36 -15.30
C PRO A 394 30.73 20.58 -16.13
N GLN A 395 31.25 21.81 -16.10
CA GLN A 395 32.47 22.20 -16.78
C GLN A 395 33.58 21.18 -16.48
N LEU A 396 34.00 20.40 -17.48
CA LEU A 396 35.24 19.65 -17.38
C LEU A 396 36.37 20.68 -17.20
N PRO A 397 37.21 20.58 -16.16
CA PRO A 397 38.33 21.49 -16.01
C PRO A 397 39.22 21.36 -17.24
N LEU A 398 39.44 22.49 -17.92
CA LEU A 398 40.41 22.63 -19.00
C LEU A 398 41.74 22.02 -18.50
N MET A 399 42.20 20.95 -19.16
CA MET A 399 43.54 20.46 -18.90
C MET A 399 44.52 21.61 -19.19
N PRO A 400 45.44 21.94 -18.26
CA PRO A 400 46.41 22.98 -18.52
C PRO A 400 47.24 22.61 -19.74
N ALA A 401 47.48 23.61 -20.60
CA ALA A 401 48.30 23.48 -21.79
C ALA A 401 49.66 22.86 -21.42
N PRO A 402 50.24 22.00 -22.27
CA PRO A 402 51.55 21.41 -22.02
C PRO A 402 52.57 22.55 -21.85
N ALA A 403 53.30 22.51 -20.73
CA ALA A 403 54.35 23.47 -20.43
C ALA A 403 55.38 23.46 -21.57
N ALA A 404 55.67 24.65 -22.11
CA ALA A 404 56.73 24.83 -23.09
C ALA A 404 58.05 24.32 -22.51
N GLU A 405 58.70 23.42 -23.25
CA GLU A 405 60.06 22.97 -22.96
C GLU A 405 60.99 24.19 -22.91
N PRO A 406 61.83 24.34 -21.87
CA PRO A 406 62.82 25.39 -21.85
C PRO A 406 63.90 25.10 -22.88
N THR A 407 64.04 26.03 -23.82
CA THR A 407 65.16 26.10 -24.77
C THR A 407 66.50 26.04 -24.03
N GLN A 408 67.37 25.20 -24.56
CA GLN A 408 68.70 24.84 -24.04
C GLN A 408 69.65 26.04 -23.84
N ALA A 409 70.56 25.89 -22.87
CA ALA A 409 71.95 26.30 -22.99
C ALA A 409 72.85 25.20 -22.41
#